data_AF-A0A2A3L9Q9-F1
#
_entry.id   AF-A0A2A3L9Q9-F1
#
_cell.length_a   1.000
_cell.length_b   1.000
_cell.length_c   1.000
_cell.angle_alpha   90.00
_cell.angle_beta   90.00
_cell.angle_gamma   90.00
#
_symmetry.space_group_name_H-M   'P 1'
#
loop_
_entity.id
_entity.type
_entity.pdbx_description
1 polymer ?
#
loop_
_entity_poly.entity_id
_entity_poly.type
_entity_poly.pdbx_seq_one_letter_code
_entity_poly.pdbx_strand_id
1 'polypeptide(L)'
;MTTVMGVPDPTELAARTPADRDRAIDVIRITALAGVVFGHTVMATSLIRNNVLIWDNLLTTSTVFQALTWIFQIMPLFFFAGTAACLTSWQPGTNWGGWLMKRCTRLFRPVFYYLGFWACALAVLHRLLPQHVYDPVAGVSIQALWFLGAYVLVLAAMPLLYRITTTARLAAGVALVYGAIAIIDTMRVNWPAAAPLGYLNLAVWLIPAMFGVAYRRQLLTRSAALATAAALLAVNIALMHWGPYELSMVGTGDHHLSNTSPPSLLLAGHAIILSTLAICAAPAIGRWAQRPRVWWWTVIGNSGAMTLYLWHMPVLLFMHLLFDYSGNPRYPSQQHFVTVSIAQVLIMTTVMAVLFVALRPLENNPLPGWDDPITHTGGRRSTAVGGLLMLAGVATLAAIKWGLKDDGLIYVAAMVAALVAARALASPEKPRTPHLV
;
A
#
# COMPACT_ATOMS: atom_id res chain seq x y z
N MET A 1 31.23 -9.56 -11.00
CA MET A 1 31.35 -10.17 -9.65
C MET A 1 29.98 -10.13 -9.00
N THR A 2 29.38 -11.27 -8.69
CA THR A 2 28.10 -11.37 -7.99
C THR A 2 28.30 -11.05 -6.51
N THR A 3 27.55 -10.08 -5.99
CA THR A 3 27.54 -9.78 -4.55
C THR A 3 26.87 -10.92 -3.77
N VAL A 4 27.03 -10.94 -2.45
CA VAL A 4 26.43 -11.92 -1.50
C VAL A 4 24.91 -12.11 -1.68
N MET A 5 24.22 -11.16 -2.32
CA MET A 5 22.77 -11.21 -2.61
C MET A 5 22.41 -11.68 -4.03
N GLY A 6 23.38 -12.18 -4.82
CA GLY A 6 23.18 -12.59 -6.22
C GLY A 6 22.90 -11.42 -7.17
N VAL A 7 23.18 -10.18 -6.74
CA VAL A 7 22.95 -8.97 -7.54
C VAL A 7 24.27 -8.59 -8.24
N PRO A 8 24.25 -8.29 -9.56
CA PRO A 8 25.42 -7.82 -10.29
C PRO A 8 26.03 -6.55 -9.66
N ASP A 9 27.26 -6.24 -10.05
CA ASP A 9 27.92 -4.98 -9.68
C ASP A 9 27.06 -3.76 -10.08
N PRO A 10 27.09 -2.63 -9.33
CA PRO A 10 26.32 -1.44 -9.67
C PRO A 10 26.46 -0.97 -11.13
N THR A 11 27.66 -1.06 -11.71
CA THR A 11 27.90 -0.65 -13.11
C THR A 11 27.29 -1.63 -14.11
N GLU A 12 27.46 -2.93 -13.86
CA GLU A 12 26.91 -4.02 -14.67
C GLU A 12 25.37 -4.02 -14.66
N LEU A 13 24.76 -3.81 -13.48
CA LEU A 13 23.31 -3.72 -13.35
C LEU A 13 22.74 -2.49 -14.07
N ALA A 14 23.42 -1.34 -13.97
CA ALA A 14 23.01 -0.13 -14.67
C ALA A 14 23.07 -0.31 -16.19
N ALA A 15 24.10 -1.00 -16.70
CA ALA A 15 24.25 -1.30 -18.12
C ALA A 15 23.21 -2.31 -18.65
N ARG A 16 22.83 -3.30 -17.84
CA ARG A 16 21.81 -4.31 -18.20
C ARG A 16 20.37 -3.81 -18.08
N THR A 17 20.15 -2.64 -17.49
CA THR A 17 18.80 -2.12 -17.27
C THR A 17 18.22 -1.61 -18.60
N PRO A 18 17.05 -2.10 -19.02
CA PRO A 18 16.39 -1.61 -20.23
C PRO A 18 16.17 -0.10 -20.22
N ALA A 19 16.37 0.56 -21.37
CA ALA A 19 16.27 2.01 -21.49
C ALA A 19 14.84 2.55 -21.29
N ASP A 20 13.82 1.70 -21.50
CA ASP A 20 12.41 2.01 -21.30
C ASP A 20 11.95 1.93 -19.83
N ARG A 21 12.79 1.38 -18.94
CA ARG A 21 12.50 1.30 -17.50
C ARG A 21 12.63 2.67 -16.86
N ASP A 22 11.52 3.13 -16.31
CA ASP A 22 11.44 4.42 -15.62
C ASP A 22 12.10 4.36 -14.25
N ARG A 23 13.35 4.85 -14.18
CA ARG A 23 14.12 4.85 -12.94
C ARG A 23 13.51 5.78 -11.89
N ALA A 24 12.80 6.84 -12.29
CA ALA A 24 12.21 7.77 -11.32
C ALA A 24 11.08 7.10 -10.53
N ILE A 25 10.23 6.33 -11.22
CA ILE A 25 9.14 5.56 -10.58
C ILE A 25 9.68 4.58 -9.54
N ASP A 26 10.73 3.84 -9.89
CA ASP A 26 11.30 2.85 -8.98
C ASP A 26 11.95 3.48 -7.75
N VAL A 27 12.61 4.62 -7.92
CA VAL A 27 13.15 5.40 -6.80
C VAL A 27 12.03 5.93 -5.91
N ILE A 28 10.97 6.50 -6.50
CA ILE A 28 9.80 6.99 -5.76
C ILE A 28 9.21 5.86 -4.90
N ARG A 29 9.03 4.68 -5.49
CA ARG A 29 8.43 3.52 -4.80
C ARG A 29 9.24 3.06 -3.60
N ILE A 30 10.56 2.88 -3.76
CA ILE A 30 11.40 2.39 -2.64
C ILE A 30 11.63 3.46 -1.58
N THR A 31 11.73 4.74 -1.98
CA THR A 31 11.89 5.86 -1.04
C THR A 31 10.63 6.04 -0.22
N ALA A 32 9.46 5.95 -0.87
CA ALA A 32 8.19 5.92 -0.16
C ALA A 32 8.18 4.74 0.82
N LEU A 33 8.50 3.52 0.38
CA LEU A 33 8.50 2.36 1.29
C LEU A 33 9.42 2.51 2.50
N ALA A 34 10.64 3.02 2.30
CA ALA A 34 11.54 3.35 3.40
C ALA A 34 10.93 4.40 4.34
N GLY A 35 10.27 5.41 3.77
CA GLY A 35 9.49 6.42 4.50
C GLY A 35 8.34 5.83 5.32
N VAL A 36 7.62 4.81 4.83
CA VAL A 36 6.54 4.13 5.59
C VAL A 36 7.14 3.47 6.81
N VAL A 37 8.16 2.64 6.59
CA VAL A 37 8.78 1.85 7.65
C VAL A 37 9.38 2.77 8.72
N PHE A 38 10.12 3.80 8.29
CA PHE A 38 10.68 4.80 9.18
C PHE A 38 9.57 5.58 9.90
N GLY A 39 8.54 6.04 9.18
CA GLY A 39 7.41 6.78 9.73
C GLY A 39 6.67 5.99 10.81
N HIS A 40 6.27 4.74 10.53
CA HIS A 40 5.64 3.88 11.53
C HIS A 40 6.55 3.63 12.73
N THR A 41 7.85 3.45 12.50
CA THR A 41 8.81 3.27 13.61
C THR A 41 8.90 4.53 14.46
N VAL A 42 8.94 5.73 13.87
CA VAL A 42 9.02 6.97 14.64
C VAL A 42 7.69 7.29 15.33
N MET A 43 6.57 7.09 14.65
CA MET A 43 5.25 7.48 15.15
C MET A 43 4.69 6.54 16.21
N ALA A 44 4.89 5.23 16.08
CA ALA A 44 4.32 4.26 17.02
C ALA A 44 4.92 4.43 18.42
N THR A 45 4.05 4.51 19.41
CA THR A 45 4.38 4.48 20.84
C THR A 45 3.58 3.39 21.51
N SER A 46 4.12 2.84 22.59
CA SER A 46 3.41 1.81 23.32
C SER A 46 3.77 1.81 24.80
N LEU A 47 2.81 1.37 25.60
CA LEU A 47 2.98 1.11 27.02
C LEU A 47 2.11 -0.09 27.41
N ILE A 48 2.65 -1.07 28.11
CA ILE A 48 1.83 -2.10 28.76
C ILE A 48 1.30 -1.54 30.09
N ARG A 49 -0.02 -1.50 30.22
CA ARG A 49 -0.70 -1.15 31.47
C ARG A 49 -1.69 -2.26 31.79
N ASN A 50 -1.61 -2.82 33.00
CA ASN A 50 -2.47 -3.94 33.42
C ASN A 50 -2.42 -5.13 32.44
N ASN A 51 -1.24 -5.49 31.96
CA ASN A 51 -0.99 -6.54 30.96
C ASN A 51 -1.62 -6.30 29.57
N VAL A 52 -2.24 -5.14 29.31
CA VAL A 52 -2.74 -4.75 28.00
C VAL A 52 -1.71 -3.83 27.34
N LEU A 53 -1.31 -4.16 26.12
CA LEU A 53 -0.52 -3.26 25.28
C LEU A 53 -1.40 -2.10 24.82
N ILE A 54 -1.17 -0.91 25.38
CA ILE A 54 -1.77 0.32 24.89
C ILE A 54 -0.94 0.77 23.69
N TRP A 55 -1.55 0.67 22.51
CA TRP A 55 -0.98 1.15 21.25
C TRP A 55 -1.39 2.60 21.04
N ASP A 56 -0.43 3.50 20.95
CA ASP A 56 -0.64 4.94 20.81
C ASP A 56 0.30 5.49 19.71
N ASN A 57 0.21 6.78 19.44
CA ASN A 57 0.98 7.41 18.38
C ASN A 57 1.45 8.81 18.82
N LEU A 58 2.69 9.18 18.51
CA LEU A 58 3.20 10.55 18.74
C LEU A 58 2.32 11.64 18.12
N LEU A 59 1.54 11.32 17.09
CA LEU A 59 0.57 12.23 16.48
C LEU A 59 -0.49 12.74 17.47
N THR A 60 -0.87 11.98 18.51
CA THR A 60 -1.84 12.42 19.53
C THR A 60 -1.23 13.44 20.49
N THR A 61 0.10 13.51 20.57
CA THR A 61 0.83 14.33 21.54
C THR A 61 1.53 15.56 20.95
N SER A 62 1.67 15.65 19.62
CA SER A 62 2.46 16.69 18.97
C SER A 62 1.88 17.16 17.64
N THR A 63 1.51 18.44 17.60
CA THR A 63 1.06 19.13 16.38
C THR A 63 2.13 19.19 15.30
N VAL A 64 3.42 19.18 15.68
CA VAL A 64 4.54 19.12 14.72
C VAL A 64 4.53 17.79 13.99
N PHE A 65 4.37 16.67 14.69
CA PHE A 65 4.26 15.37 14.04
C PHE A 65 3.00 15.27 13.17
N GLN A 66 1.87 15.86 13.60
CA GLN A 66 0.67 15.97 12.77
C GLN A 66 0.95 16.75 11.47
N ALA A 67 1.60 17.91 11.54
CA ALA A 67 1.95 18.70 10.36
C ALA A 67 2.94 17.97 9.43
N LEU A 68 3.91 17.24 10.01
CA LEU A 68 4.88 16.44 9.24
C LEU A 68 4.19 15.36 8.39
N THR A 69 2.99 14.90 8.76
CA THR A 69 2.23 13.96 7.92
C THR A 69 1.92 14.51 6.54
N TRP A 70 1.83 15.83 6.33
CA TRP A 70 1.62 16.42 5.00
C TRP A 70 2.81 16.18 4.05
N ILE A 71 4.00 15.95 4.60
CA ILE A 71 5.19 15.63 3.81
C ILE A 71 5.31 14.10 3.69
N PHE A 72 5.02 13.38 4.77
CA PHE A 72 5.22 11.93 4.88
C PHE A 72 3.98 11.09 4.56
N GLN A 73 2.87 11.67 4.08
CA GLN A 73 1.69 10.94 3.62
C GLN A 73 1.94 10.31 2.25
N ILE A 74 2.84 9.35 2.20
CA ILE A 74 3.41 8.76 0.99
C ILE A 74 2.50 7.76 0.25
N MET A 75 1.33 7.41 0.81
CA MET A 75 0.40 6.47 0.18
C MET A 75 0.01 6.84 -1.27
N PRO A 76 -0.32 8.10 -1.61
CA PRO A 76 -0.61 8.49 -2.98
C PRO A 76 0.54 8.18 -3.96
N LEU A 77 1.79 8.30 -3.52
CA LEU A 77 2.95 8.03 -4.37
C LEU A 77 3.05 6.57 -4.81
N PHE A 78 2.57 5.62 -3.99
CA PHE A 78 2.53 4.22 -4.38
C PHE A 78 1.49 3.94 -5.47
N PHE A 79 0.29 4.49 -5.36
CA PHE A 79 -0.75 4.34 -6.38
C PHE A 79 -0.36 5.03 -7.69
N PHE A 80 0.27 6.20 -7.59
CA PHE A 80 0.88 6.92 -8.70
C PHE A 80 1.95 6.06 -9.40
N ALA A 81 2.96 5.62 -8.66
CA ALA A 81 4.08 4.85 -9.19
C ALA A 81 3.64 3.50 -9.74
N GLY A 82 2.75 2.80 -9.03
CA GLY A 82 2.23 1.50 -9.43
C GLY A 82 1.40 1.54 -10.71
N THR A 83 0.54 2.54 -10.85
CA THR A 83 -0.25 2.73 -12.09
C THR A 83 0.65 3.10 -13.26
N ALA A 84 1.58 4.03 -13.04
CA ALA A 84 2.55 4.46 -14.03
C ALA A 84 3.43 3.29 -14.53
N ALA A 85 3.87 2.40 -13.63
CA ALA A 85 4.64 1.20 -13.97
C ALA A 85 3.81 0.15 -14.74
N CYS A 86 2.49 0.10 -14.53
CA CYS A 86 1.62 -0.87 -15.17
C CYS A 86 1.11 -0.42 -16.54
N LEU A 87 1.14 0.88 -16.83
CA LEU A 87 0.55 1.46 -18.03
C LEU A 87 1.10 0.88 -19.35
N THR A 88 2.41 0.63 -19.43
CA THR A 88 3.05 0.12 -20.67
C THR A 88 2.67 -1.32 -21.01
N SER A 89 2.22 -2.08 -20.02
CA SER A 89 1.83 -3.48 -20.19
C SER A 89 0.37 -3.68 -20.56
N TRP A 90 -0.40 -2.60 -20.63
CA TRP A 90 -1.82 -2.62 -20.93
C TRP A 90 -2.07 -1.97 -22.29
N GLN A 91 -2.82 -2.66 -23.15
CA GLN A 91 -3.27 -2.14 -24.43
C GLN A 91 -4.75 -2.49 -24.66
N PRO A 92 -5.50 -1.70 -25.45
CA PRO A 92 -6.84 -2.07 -25.86
C PRO A 92 -6.84 -3.46 -26.52
N GLY A 93 -7.77 -4.33 -26.13
CA GLY A 93 -7.80 -5.73 -26.59
C GLY A 93 -6.99 -6.71 -25.75
N THR A 94 -6.21 -6.25 -24.77
CA THR A 94 -5.57 -7.13 -23.78
C THR A 94 -6.62 -7.87 -22.97
N ASN A 95 -6.40 -9.17 -22.72
CA ASN A 95 -7.23 -9.96 -21.82
C ASN A 95 -7.16 -9.38 -20.40
N TRP A 96 -8.24 -8.71 -19.96
CA TRP A 96 -8.31 -8.00 -18.69
C TRP A 96 -8.04 -8.90 -17.48
N GLY A 97 -8.79 -9.99 -17.35
CA GLY A 97 -8.64 -10.94 -16.25
C GLY A 97 -7.26 -11.58 -16.19
N GLY A 98 -6.73 -12.04 -17.33
CA GLY A 98 -5.39 -12.65 -17.41
C GLY A 98 -4.28 -11.66 -17.09
N TRP A 99 -4.40 -10.41 -17.56
CA TRP A 99 -3.46 -9.35 -17.23
C TRP A 99 -3.47 -9.03 -15.73
N LEU A 100 -4.67 -8.86 -15.15
CA LEU A 100 -4.83 -8.57 -13.72
C LEU A 100 -4.32 -9.75 -12.88
N MET A 101 -4.62 -10.98 -13.28
CA MET A 101 -4.15 -12.20 -12.63
C MET A 101 -2.63 -12.28 -12.60
N LYS A 102 -1.93 -11.95 -13.70
CA LYS A 102 -0.47 -11.91 -13.74
C LYS A 102 0.12 -10.90 -12.73
N ARG A 103 -0.57 -9.78 -12.48
CA ARG A 103 -0.18 -8.78 -11.47
C ARG A 103 -0.46 -9.28 -10.06
N CYS A 104 -1.66 -9.79 -9.80
CA CYS A 104 -2.05 -10.38 -8.53
C CYS A 104 -1.16 -11.56 -8.15
N THR A 105 -0.70 -12.36 -9.12
CA THR A 105 0.17 -13.52 -8.87
C THR A 105 1.41 -13.10 -8.08
N ARG A 106 2.11 -12.06 -8.55
CA ARG A 106 3.30 -11.54 -7.88
C ARG A 106 3.00 -10.85 -6.54
N LEU A 107 1.86 -10.18 -6.43
CA LEU A 107 1.48 -9.44 -5.22
C LEU A 107 1.08 -10.37 -4.06
N PHE A 108 0.27 -11.40 -4.34
CA PHE A 108 -0.24 -12.32 -3.32
C PHE A 108 0.74 -13.41 -2.91
N ARG A 109 1.77 -13.67 -3.71
CA ARG A 109 2.81 -14.68 -3.40
C ARG A 109 3.38 -14.54 -1.98
N PRO A 110 3.96 -13.39 -1.57
CA PRO A 110 4.44 -13.21 -0.20
C PRO A 110 3.30 -13.10 0.84
N VAL A 111 2.09 -12.74 0.40
CA VAL A 111 0.92 -12.58 1.29
C VAL A 111 0.44 -13.92 1.84
N PHE A 112 0.50 -15.00 1.06
CA PHE A 112 0.14 -16.33 1.56
C PHE A 112 1.03 -16.78 2.72
N TYR A 113 2.35 -16.54 2.63
CA TYR A 113 3.27 -16.80 3.73
C TYR A 113 2.99 -15.92 4.95
N TYR A 114 2.66 -14.64 4.72
CA TYR A 114 2.29 -13.72 5.79
C TYR A 114 1.00 -14.15 6.52
N LEU A 115 -0.03 -14.56 5.78
CA LEU A 115 -1.26 -15.10 6.36
C LEU A 115 -1.01 -16.40 7.11
N GLY A 116 -0.17 -17.30 6.57
CA GLY A 116 0.23 -18.54 7.24
C GLY A 116 0.97 -18.27 8.56
N PHE A 117 1.90 -17.32 8.56
CA PHE A 117 2.60 -16.86 9.76
C PHE A 117 1.61 -16.39 10.83
N TRP A 118 0.71 -15.46 10.49
CA TRP A 118 -0.24 -14.94 11.46
C TRP A 118 -1.27 -15.98 11.92
N ALA A 119 -1.73 -16.87 11.03
CA ALA A 119 -2.61 -17.97 11.41
C ALA A 119 -1.94 -18.88 12.47
N CYS A 120 -0.68 -19.25 12.25
CA CYS A 120 0.08 -20.06 13.22
C CYS A 120 0.36 -19.28 14.51
N ALA A 121 0.83 -18.04 14.41
CA ALA A 121 1.14 -17.19 15.55
C ALA A 121 -0.09 -16.97 16.43
N LEU A 122 -1.24 -16.60 15.83
CA LEU A 122 -2.48 -16.38 16.56
C LEU A 122 -3.03 -17.69 17.15
N ALA A 123 -2.92 -18.83 16.46
CA ALA A 123 -3.33 -20.12 17.03
C ALA A 123 -2.55 -20.47 18.31
N VAL A 124 -1.25 -20.16 18.35
CA VAL A 124 -0.41 -20.34 19.54
C VAL A 124 -0.76 -19.29 20.61
N LEU A 125 -0.82 -18.01 20.24
CA LEU A 125 -1.12 -16.92 21.17
C LEU A 125 -2.50 -17.05 21.81
N HIS A 126 -3.49 -17.58 21.10
CA HIS A 126 -4.83 -17.84 21.65
C HIS A 126 -4.81 -18.80 22.84
N ARG A 127 -3.80 -19.68 22.95
CA ARG A 127 -3.63 -20.61 24.07
C ARG A 127 -2.83 -20.03 25.24
N LEU A 128 -1.99 -19.03 24.96
CA LEU A 128 -1.02 -18.48 25.93
C LEU A 128 -1.47 -17.16 26.54
N LEU A 129 -2.23 -16.36 25.79
CA LEU A 129 -2.58 -15.01 26.17
C LEU A 129 -4.04 -14.93 26.65
N PRO A 130 -4.32 -14.12 27.67
CA PRO A 130 -5.69 -13.72 27.99
C PRO A 130 -6.37 -13.04 26.79
N GLN A 131 -7.68 -13.19 26.69
CA GLN A 131 -8.47 -12.68 25.56
C GLN A 131 -8.28 -11.17 25.31
N HIS A 132 -8.17 -10.38 26.38
CA HIS A 132 -7.95 -8.93 26.28
C HIS A 132 -6.59 -8.53 25.67
N VAL A 133 -5.59 -9.42 25.67
CA VAL A 133 -4.28 -9.21 25.00
C VAL A 133 -4.31 -9.77 23.58
N TYR A 134 -5.01 -10.89 23.39
CA TYR A 134 -5.15 -11.56 22.09
C TYR A 134 -5.93 -10.70 21.08
N ASP A 135 -7.07 -10.13 21.49
CA ASP A 135 -8.01 -9.47 20.59
C ASP A 135 -7.43 -8.26 19.83
N PRO A 136 -6.62 -7.37 20.44
CA PRO A 136 -5.96 -6.29 19.72
C PRO A 136 -4.92 -6.79 18.70
N VAL A 137 -4.13 -7.82 19.07
CA VAL A 137 -3.09 -8.40 18.20
C VAL A 137 -3.73 -9.08 16.99
N ALA A 138 -4.80 -9.85 17.21
CA ALA A 138 -5.56 -10.48 16.13
C ALA A 138 -6.18 -9.44 15.18
N GLY A 139 -6.65 -8.30 15.72
CA GLY A 139 -7.20 -7.19 14.94
C GLY A 139 -6.20 -6.52 14.00
N VAL A 140 -5.00 -6.21 14.49
CA VAL A 140 -3.97 -5.50 13.71
C VAL A 140 -3.19 -6.44 12.77
N SER A 141 -3.20 -7.75 13.03
CA SER A 141 -2.43 -8.78 12.31
C SER A 141 -2.39 -8.61 10.78
N ILE A 142 -3.53 -8.39 10.15
CA ILE A 142 -3.64 -8.24 8.69
C ILE A 142 -4.02 -6.84 8.25
N GLN A 143 -4.02 -5.85 9.16
CA GLN A 143 -4.44 -4.48 8.86
C GLN A 143 -3.63 -3.88 7.71
N ALA A 144 -2.33 -4.18 7.62
CA ALA A 144 -1.47 -3.76 6.51
C ALA A 144 -1.97 -4.27 5.14
N LEU A 145 -2.84 -5.27 5.04
CA LEU A 145 -3.34 -5.72 3.74
C LEU A 145 -4.32 -4.73 3.07
N TRP A 146 -4.73 -3.66 3.76
CA TRP A 146 -5.64 -2.65 3.22
C TRP A 146 -5.12 -2.05 1.89
N PHE A 147 -3.82 -1.71 1.86
CA PHE A 147 -3.18 -1.14 0.68
C PHE A 147 -3.24 -2.11 -0.48
N LEU A 148 -2.98 -3.40 -0.23
CA LEU A 148 -3.03 -4.45 -1.25
C LEU A 148 -4.45 -4.56 -1.84
N GLY A 149 -5.48 -4.59 -0.99
CA GLY A 149 -6.87 -4.64 -1.44
C GLY A 149 -7.23 -3.45 -2.31
N ALA A 150 -6.93 -2.23 -1.87
CA ALA A 150 -7.14 -1.01 -2.65
C ALA A 150 -6.31 -1.01 -3.96
N TYR A 151 -5.07 -1.48 -3.91
CA TYR A 151 -4.17 -1.53 -5.06
C TYR A 151 -4.68 -2.47 -6.15
N VAL A 152 -5.23 -3.63 -5.79
CA VAL A 152 -5.88 -4.54 -6.74
C VAL A 152 -7.07 -3.87 -7.42
N LEU A 153 -7.90 -3.13 -6.68
CA LEU A 153 -9.04 -2.41 -7.25
C LEU A 153 -8.63 -1.28 -8.20
N VAL A 154 -7.58 -0.52 -7.85
CA VAL A 154 -7.02 0.51 -8.73
C VAL A 154 -6.45 -0.11 -10.01
N LEU A 155 -5.75 -1.23 -9.91
CA LEU A 155 -5.26 -1.96 -11.10
C LEU A 155 -6.41 -2.54 -11.92
N ALA A 156 -7.49 -3.00 -11.29
CA ALA A 156 -8.68 -3.46 -11.98
C ALA A 156 -9.32 -2.35 -12.82
N ALA A 157 -9.23 -1.09 -12.37
CA ALA A 157 -9.66 0.10 -13.10
C ALA A 157 -8.73 0.54 -14.26
N MET A 158 -7.63 -0.18 -14.52
CA MET A 158 -6.68 0.13 -15.59
C MET A 158 -7.33 0.37 -16.97
N PRO A 159 -8.36 -0.40 -17.42
CA PRO A 159 -9.01 -0.14 -18.71
C PRO A 159 -9.63 1.26 -18.81
N LEU A 160 -10.15 1.81 -17.70
CA LEU A 160 -10.73 3.15 -17.64
C LEU A 160 -9.61 4.20 -17.55
N LEU A 161 -8.62 3.97 -16.67
CA LEU A 161 -7.46 4.86 -16.50
C LEU A 161 -6.69 5.02 -17.83
N TYR A 162 -6.58 3.96 -18.62
CA TYR A 162 -5.91 3.99 -19.92
C TYR A 162 -6.63 4.88 -20.95
N ARG A 163 -7.91 5.22 -20.77
CA ARG A 163 -8.64 6.14 -21.68
C ARG A 163 -8.22 7.61 -21.51
N ILE A 164 -7.47 7.94 -20.47
CA ILE A 164 -7.01 9.30 -20.16
C ILE A 164 -5.84 9.68 -21.09
N THR A 165 -6.16 10.12 -22.30
CA THR A 165 -5.20 10.48 -23.34
C THR A 165 -4.91 11.98 -23.42
N THR A 166 -5.72 12.82 -22.76
CA THR A 166 -5.63 14.27 -22.83
C THR A 166 -5.76 14.89 -21.44
N THR A 167 -5.29 16.14 -21.30
CA THR A 167 -5.45 16.94 -20.08
C THR A 167 -6.92 17.15 -19.71
N ALA A 168 -7.80 17.38 -20.70
CA ALA A 168 -9.23 17.52 -20.47
C ALA A 168 -9.86 16.24 -19.86
N ARG A 169 -9.47 15.06 -20.35
CA ARG A 169 -9.95 13.78 -19.78
C ARG A 169 -9.40 13.54 -18.38
N LEU A 170 -8.15 13.94 -18.12
CA LEU A 170 -7.56 13.89 -16.78
C LEU A 170 -8.34 14.79 -15.83
N ALA A 171 -8.55 16.06 -16.20
CA ALA A 171 -9.28 17.03 -15.40
C ALA A 171 -10.71 16.56 -15.12
N ALA A 172 -11.41 16.05 -16.14
CA ALA A 172 -12.76 15.50 -15.98
C ALA A 172 -12.79 14.29 -15.03
N GLY A 173 -11.86 13.35 -15.17
CA GLY A 173 -11.78 12.18 -14.28
C GLY A 173 -11.46 12.56 -12.83
N VAL A 174 -10.50 13.46 -12.62
CA VAL A 174 -10.14 13.97 -11.29
C VAL A 174 -11.31 14.74 -10.68
N ALA A 175 -11.97 15.63 -11.43
CA ALA A 175 -13.12 16.40 -10.96
C ALA A 175 -14.31 15.48 -10.61
N LEU A 176 -14.55 14.42 -11.40
CA LEU A 176 -15.60 13.45 -11.11
C LEU A 176 -15.34 12.71 -9.79
N VAL A 177 -14.14 12.17 -9.58
CA VAL A 177 -13.81 11.42 -8.36
C VAL A 177 -13.75 12.36 -7.15
N TYR A 178 -13.10 13.52 -7.29
CA TYR A 178 -13.00 14.52 -6.22
C TYR A 178 -14.39 15.08 -5.83
N GLY A 179 -15.24 15.37 -6.81
CA GLY A 179 -16.62 15.82 -6.59
C GLY A 179 -17.49 14.75 -5.94
N ALA A 180 -17.37 13.48 -6.35
CA ALA A 180 -18.08 12.38 -5.69
C ALA A 180 -17.66 12.24 -4.22
N ILE A 181 -16.36 12.36 -3.92
CA ILE A 181 -15.85 12.35 -2.54
C ILE A 181 -16.40 13.54 -1.76
N ALA A 182 -16.46 14.74 -2.36
CA ALA A 182 -17.03 15.91 -1.70
C ALA A 182 -18.51 15.72 -1.33
N ILE A 183 -19.29 15.10 -2.21
CA ILE A 183 -20.71 14.77 -1.95
C ILE A 183 -20.81 13.76 -0.80
N ILE A 184 -20.03 12.67 -0.85
CA ILE A 184 -20.04 11.64 0.20
C ILE A 184 -19.59 12.21 1.54
N ASP A 185 -18.57 13.08 1.57
CA ASP A 185 -18.10 13.75 2.78
C ASP A 185 -19.16 14.69 3.35
N THR A 186 -19.83 15.44 2.48
CA THR A 186 -20.95 16.28 2.92
C THR A 186 -22.06 15.42 3.52
N MET A 187 -22.40 14.29 2.89
CA MET A 187 -23.42 13.38 3.41
C MET A 187 -23.02 12.77 4.76
N ARG A 188 -21.77 12.28 4.88
CA ARG A 188 -21.29 11.59 6.09
C ARG A 188 -21.18 12.54 7.29
N VAL A 189 -20.86 13.82 7.05
CA VAL A 189 -20.72 14.84 8.11
C VAL A 189 -22.09 15.31 8.59
N ASN A 190 -23.05 15.51 7.68
CA ASN A 190 -24.35 16.09 8.01
C ASN A 190 -25.37 15.04 8.47
N TRP A 191 -25.22 13.76 8.07
CA TRP A 191 -26.13 12.69 8.47
C TRP A 191 -25.36 11.52 9.12
N PRO A 192 -25.49 11.31 10.45
CA PRO A 192 -24.82 10.22 11.15
C PRO A 192 -25.15 8.83 10.58
N ALA A 193 -26.39 8.61 10.13
CA ALA A 193 -26.81 7.36 9.49
C ALA A 193 -26.07 7.08 8.16
N ALA A 194 -25.53 8.12 7.51
CA ALA A 194 -24.76 8.03 6.28
C ALA A 194 -23.25 7.85 6.52
N ALA A 195 -22.78 7.81 7.77
CA ALA A 195 -21.35 7.63 8.08
C ALA A 195 -20.70 6.41 7.37
N PRO A 196 -21.36 5.25 7.23
CA PRO A 196 -20.80 4.12 6.49
C PRO A 196 -20.56 4.38 5.00
N LEU A 197 -21.23 5.36 4.38
CA LEU A 197 -20.99 5.74 2.99
C LEU A 197 -19.57 6.27 2.78
N GLY A 198 -18.89 6.77 3.82
CA GLY A 198 -17.52 7.24 3.74
C GLY A 198 -16.54 6.18 3.21
N TYR A 199 -16.81 4.88 3.38
CA TYR A 199 -15.96 3.83 2.81
C TYR A 199 -15.96 3.82 1.27
N LEU A 200 -16.96 4.41 0.61
CA LEU A 200 -16.97 4.60 -0.85
C LEU A 200 -15.85 5.56 -1.30
N ASN A 201 -15.35 6.42 -0.41
CA ASN A 201 -14.22 7.31 -0.70
C ASN A 201 -12.88 6.59 -0.83
N LEU A 202 -12.82 5.26 -0.67
CA LEU A 202 -11.68 4.47 -1.13
C LEU A 202 -11.38 4.69 -2.63
N ALA A 203 -12.34 5.22 -3.39
CA ALA A 203 -12.12 5.74 -4.75
C ALA A 203 -11.04 6.84 -4.83
N VAL A 204 -10.65 7.48 -3.72
CA VAL A 204 -9.59 8.50 -3.65
C VAL A 204 -8.30 8.02 -4.30
N TRP A 205 -7.98 6.73 -4.20
CA TRP A 205 -6.75 6.15 -4.74
C TRP A 205 -6.73 6.08 -6.27
N LEU A 206 -7.86 6.29 -6.93
CA LEU A 206 -7.92 6.50 -8.38
C LEU A 206 -7.30 7.84 -8.78
N ILE A 207 -7.33 8.87 -7.92
CA ILE A 207 -6.73 10.18 -8.21
C ILE A 207 -5.23 10.07 -8.48
N PRO A 208 -4.39 9.57 -7.55
CA PRO A 208 -2.97 9.40 -7.82
C PRO A 208 -2.71 8.43 -8.98
N ALA A 209 -3.56 7.43 -9.18
CA ALA A 209 -3.49 6.55 -10.34
C ALA A 209 -3.65 7.33 -11.68
N MET A 210 -4.65 8.22 -11.76
CA MET A 210 -4.86 9.10 -12.92
C MET A 210 -3.65 10.00 -13.17
N PHE A 211 -3.03 10.56 -12.12
CA PHE A 211 -1.79 11.32 -12.26
C PHE A 211 -0.60 10.45 -12.67
N GLY A 212 -0.55 9.18 -12.26
CA GLY A 212 0.44 8.21 -12.75
C GLY A 212 0.33 7.98 -14.25
N VAL A 213 -0.90 7.92 -14.80
CA VAL A 213 -1.14 7.89 -16.25
C VAL A 213 -0.68 9.20 -16.90
N ALA A 214 -1.05 10.34 -16.31
CA ALA A 214 -0.67 11.66 -16.81
C ALA A 214 0.84 11.86 -16.89
N TYR A 215 1.57 11.36 -15.88
CA TYR A 215 3.02 11.35 -15.85
C TYR A 215 3.61 10.57 -17.01
N ARG A 216 3.20 9.31 -17.19
CA ARG A 216 3.73 8.45 -18.27
C ARG A 216 3.43 8.98 -19.67
N ARG A 217 2.29 9.65 -19.82
CA ARG A 217 1.87 10.27 -21.09
C ARG A 217 2.32 11.72 -21.23
N GLN A 218 3.07 12.25 -20.27
CA GLN A 218 3.57 13.64 -20.25
C GLN A 218 2.45 14.66 -20.49
N LEU A 219 1.27 14.44 -19.90
CA LEU A 219 0.08 15.29 -20.12
C LEU A 219 0.19 16.65 -19.42
N LEU A 220 0.99 16.76 -18.37
CA LEU A 220 1.12 17.98 -17.58
C LEU A 220 2.52 18.57 -17.72
N THR A 221 2.58 19.87 -17.98
CA THR A 221 3.82 20.63 -17.87
C THR A 221 4.21 20.80 -16.40
N ARG A 222 5.49 21.06 -16.14
CA ARG A 222 5.98 21.34 -14.78
C ARG A 222 5.29 22.56 -14.16
N SER A 223 5.03 23.60 -14.95
CA SER A 223 4.33 24.80 -14.48
C SER A 223 2.87 24.51 -14.11
N ALA A 224 2.15 23.74 -14.94
CA ALA A 224 0.79 23.34 -14.65
C ALA A 224 0.73 22.47 -13.38
N ALA A 225 1.63 21.50 -13.24
CA ALA A 225 1.70 20.65 -12.06
C ALA A 225 1.99 21.45 -10.76
N LEU A 226 2.92 22.41 -10.80
CA LEU A 226 3.18 23.31 -9.66
C LEU A 226 1.98 24.20 -9.34
N ALA A 227 1.33 24.78 -10.36
CA ALA A 227 0.14 25.59 -10.16
C ALA A 227 -1.00 24.77 -9.54
N THR A 228 -1.22 23.54 -10.00
CA THR A 228 -2.19 22.62 -9.40
C THR A 228 -1.82 22.27 -7.96
N ALA A 229 -0.54 21.99 -7.66
CA ALA A 229 -0.09 21.73 -6.29
C ALA A 229 -0.37 22.91 -5.36
N ALA A 230 -0.01 24.13 -5.79
CA ALA A 230 -0.22 25.35 -5.00
C ALA A 230 -1.71 25.67 -4.80
N ALA A 231 -2.52 25.52 -5.84
CA ALA A 231 -3.97 25.75 -5.76
C ALA A 231 -4.64 24.76 -4.80
N LEU A 232 -4.35 23.46 -4.93
CA LEU A 232 -4.94 22.45 -4.04
C LEU A 232 -4.38 22.55 -2.62
N LEU A 233 -3.15 23.02 -2.44
CA LEU A 233 -2.61 23.31 -1.11
C LEU A 233 -3.41 24.41 -0.42
N ALA A 234 -3.72 25.50 -1.13
CA ALA A 234 -4.58 26.56 -0.61
C ALA A 234 -5.99 26.04 -0.27
N VAL A 235 -6.58 25.20 -1.12
CA VAL A 235 -7.86 24.54 -0.85
C VAL A 235 -7.79 23.63 0.38
N ASN A 236 -6.73 22.84 0.53
CA ASN A 236 -6.57 21.96 1.69
C ASN A 236 -6.39 22.76 2.99
N ILE A 237 -5.63 23.86 2.97
CA ILE A 237 -5.50 24.76 4.12
C ILE A 237 -6.86 25.37 4.46
N ALA A 238 -7.63 25.79 3.46
CA ALA A 238 -8.99 26.31 3.64
C ALA A 238 -9.93 25.27 4.25
N LEU A 239 -9.94 24.05 3.71
CA LEU A 239 -10.75 22.93 4.23
C LEU A 239 -10.34 22.58 5.66
N MET A 240 -9.05 22.57 5.97
CA MET A 240 -8.57 22.31 7.33
C MET A 240 -8.97 23.42 8.32
N HIS A 241 -8.88 24.69 7.90
CA HIS A 241 -9.12 25.82 8.80
C HIS A 241 -10.61 26.11 9.04
N TRP A 242 -11.45 25.95 8.02
CA TRP A 242 -12.89 26.25 8.07
C TRP A 242 -13.79 25.02 8.01
N GLY A 243 -13.25 23.85 7.68
CA GLY A 243 -13.99 22.60 7.58
C GLY A 243 -13.75 21.66 8.77
N PRO A 244 -14.39 20.49 8.78
CA PRO A 244 -14.34 19.54 9.90
C PRO A 244 -13.08 18.66 9.91
N TYR A 245 -12.07 18.95 9.07
CA TYR A 245 -10.95 18.05 8.80
C TYR A 245 -9.77 18.28 9.75
N GLU A 246 -9.10 17.19 10.12
CA GLU A 246 -7.92 17.24 11.00
C GLU A 246 -6.65 17.72 10.28
N LEU A 247 -5.71 18.27 11.05
CA LEU A 247 -4.34 18.55 10.58
C LEU A 247 -3.60 17.27 10.19
N SER A 248 -3.80 16.18 10.94
CA SER A 248 -3.14 14.91 10.65
C SER A 248 -3.71 14.24 9.41
N MET A 249 -2.83 13.92 8.44
CA MET A 249 -3.19 13.14 7.26
C MET A 249 -3.31 11.64 7.56
N VAL A 250 -2.94 11.20 8.76
CA VAL A 250 -3.02 9.81 9.24
C VAL A 250 -3.96 9.76 10.45
N GLY A 251 -4.72 8.68 10.63
CA GLY A 251 -5.63 8.55 11.76
C GLY A 251 -4.90 8.61 13.10
N THR A 252 -5.32 9.53 13.97
CA THR A 252 -4.80 9.69 15.34
C THR A 252 -5.71 9.05 16.39
N GLY A 253 -6.96 8.71 16.04
CA GLY A 253 -7.95 8.14 16.96
C GLY A 253 -8.74 9.19 17.76
N ASP A 254 -8.54 10.47 17.47
CA ASP A 254 -9.19 11.61 18.14
C ASP A 254 -10.65 11.81 17.69
N HIS A 255 -11.34 12.74 18.37
CA HIS A 255 -12.77 13.04 18.17
C HIS A 255 -13.10 13.85 16.91
N HIS A 256 -12.11 14.30 16.13
CA HIS A 256 -12.33 14.97 14.86
C HIS A 256 -12.35 13.97 13.69
N LEU A 257 -12.78 14.43 12.51
CA LEU A 257 -13.01 13.57 11.37
C LEU A 257 -11.68 13.13 10.75
N SER A 258 -11.30 11.88 11.00
CA SER A 258 -10.08 11.28 10.43
C SER A 258 -10.03 11.41 8.91
N ASN A 259 -8.86 11.81 8.40
CA ASN A 259 -8.63 11.95 6.96
C ASN A 259 -8.42 10.62 6.23
N THR A 260 -8.15 9.51 6.93
CA THR A 260 -7.82 8.21 6.33
C THR A 260 -8.83 7.10 6.61
N SER A 261 -9.69 7.26 7.61
CA SER A 261 -10.61 6.21 8.06
C SER A 261 -12.01 6.75 8.34
N PRO A 262 -12.89 6.86 7.32
CA PRO A 262 -12.64 6.67 5.88
C PRO A 262 -11.95 7.88 5.20
N PRO A 263 -11.36 7.70 3.99
CA PRO A 263 -10.70 8.78 3.26
C PRO A 263 -11.54 10.04 3.11
N SER A 264 -10.95 11.20 3.39
CA SER A 264 -11.62 12.50 3.31
C SER A 264 -11.36 13.24 1.98
N LEU A 265 -12.12 14.29 1.74
CA LEU A 265 -11.91 15.26 0.67
C LEU A 265 -10.54 15.93 0.80
N LEU A 266 -10.11 16.24 2.02
CA LEU A 266 -8.80 16.81 2.28
C LEU A 266 -7.68 15.83 1.85
N LEU A 267 -7.83 14.54 2.15
CA LEU A 267 -6.89 13.51 1.67
C LEU A 267 -6.92 13.39 0.13
N ALA A 268 -8.08 13.53 -0.50
CA ALA A 268 -8.19 13.54 -1.95
C ALA A 268 -7.41 14.71 -2.57
N GLY A 269 -7.54 15.90 -2.00
CA GLY A 269 -6.79 17.09 -2.43
C GLY A 269 -5.30 16.90 -2.20
N HIS A 270 -4.93 16.29 -1.08
CA HIS A 270 -3.55 15.98 -0.76
C HIS A 270 -2.93 14.97 -1.72
N ALA A 271 -3.69 13.96 -2.15
CA ALA A 271 -3.26 13.01 -3.16
C ALA A 271 -2.97 13.69 -4.51
N ILE A 272 -3.72 14.73 -4.87
CA ILE A 272 -3.43 15.58 -6.04
C ILE A 272 -2.10 16.31 -5.84
N ILE A 273 -1.92 17.00 -4.71
CA ILE A 273 -0.70 17.76 -4.37
C ILE A 273 0.54 16.87 -4.49
N LEU A 274 0.56 15.72 -3.82
CA LEU A 274 1.73 14.83 -3.84
C LEU A 274 1.99 14.25 -5.22
N SER A 275 0.94 13.94 -6.00
CA SER A 275 1.11 13.40 -7.35
C SER A 275 1.66 14.45 -8.32
N THR A 276 1.21 15.69 -8.24
CA THR A 276 1.72 16.78 -9.10
C THR A 276 3.14 17.19 -8.69
N LEU A 277 3.45 17.21 -7.39
CA LEU A 277 4.82 17.39 -6.91
C LEU A 277 5.74 16.24 -7.38
N ALA A 278 5.26 15.00 -7.40
CA ALA A 278 6.01 13.86 -7.94
C ALA A 278 6.32 14.04 -9.43
N ILE A 279 5.36 14.52 -10.24
CA ILE A 279 5.58 14.87 -11.65
C ILE A 279 6.69 15.93 -11.78
N CYS A 280 6.66 16.97 -10.94
CA CYS A 280 7.67 18.03 -10.94
C CYS A 280 9.06 17.54 -10.52
N ALA A 281 9.13 16.62 -9.56
CA ALA A 281 10.37 16.07 -9.03
C ALA A 281 10.96 14.97 -9.92
N ALA A 282 10.14 14.29 -10.74
CA ALA A 282 10.54 13.13 -11.51
C ALA A 282 11.79 13.32 -12.39
N PRO A 283 11.99 14.46 -13.11
CA PRO A 283 13.23 14.67 -13.87
C PRO A 283 14.48 14.76 -12.97
N ALA A 284 14.37 15.37 -11.79
CA ALA A 284 15.48 15.45 -10.84
C ALA A 284 15.78 14.08 -10.22
N ILE A 285 14.73 13.34 -9.83
CA ILE A 285 14.84 11.97 -9.33
C ILE A 285 15.46 11.05 -10.40
N GLY A 286 15.03 11.17 -11.65
CA GLY A 286 15.58 10.42 -12.78
C GLY A 286 17.07 10.67 -12.98
N ARG A 287 17.52 11.94 -12.91
CA ARG A 287 18.95 12.28 -12.96
C ARG A 287 19.74 11.69 -11.78
N TRP A 288 19.16 11.73 -10.58
CA TRP A 288 19.78 11.11 -9.40
C TRP A 288 19.91 9.59 -9.55
N ALA A 289 18.89 8.95 -10.12
CA ALA A 289 18.85 7.52 -10.42
C ALA A 289 19.81 7.08 -11.54
N GLN A 290 20.47 8.01 -12.24
CA GLN A 290 21.56 7.66 -13.16
C GLN A 290 22.84 7.29 -12.43
N ARG A 291 23.00 7.67 -11.15
CA ARG A 291 24.16 7.28 -10.34
C ARG A 291 24.11 5.76 -10.09
N PRO A 292 25.13 4.98 -10.47
CA PRO A 292 25.10 3.51 -10.39
C PRO A 292 24.75 2.97 -8.99
N ARG A 293 25.29 3.59 -7.93
CA ARG A 293 25.00 3.19 -6.53
C ARG A 293 23.54 3.44 -6.13
N VAL A 294 22.95 4.57 -6.53
CA VAL A 294 21.55 4.89 -6.23
C VAL A 294 20.64 3.89 -6.92
N TRP A 295 20.94 3.60 -8.19
CA TRP A 295 20.18 2.62 -8.95
C TRP A 295 20.29 1.21 -8.37
N TRP A 296 21.49 0.81 -7.95
CA TRP A 296 21.74 -0.49 -7.36
C TRP A 296 20.91 -0.72 -6.08
N TRP A 297 20.96 0.22 -5.14
CA TRP A 297 20.13 0.17 -3.93
C TRP A 297 18.64 0.17 -4.25
N THR A 298 18.23 0.96 -5.24
CA THR A 298 16.84 1.03 -5.69
C THR A 298 16.35 -0.31 -6.22
N VAL A 299 17.11 -0.97 -7.08
CA VAL A 299 16.75 -2.28 -7.63
C VAL A 299 16.73 -3.35 -6.54
N ILE A 300 17.69 -3.32 -5.62
CA ILE A 300 17.71 -4.24 -4.48
C ILE A 300 16.46 -4.08 -3.64
N GLY A 301 16.21 -2.90 -3.10
CA GLY A 301 15.04 -2.69 -2.23
C GLY A 301 13.72 -3.04 -2.93
N ASN A 302 13.61 -2.70 -4.22
CA ASN A 302 12.44 -3.03 -5.02
C ASN A 302 12.24 -4.52 -5.33
N SER A 303 13.26 -5.36 -5.15
CA SER A 303 13.16 -6.81 -5.38
C SER A 303 12.60 -7.60 -4.19
N GLY A 304 12.42 -6.93 -3.04
CA GLY A 304 11.75 -7.47 -1.85
C GLY A 304 10.81 -6.44 -1.22
N ALA A 305 10.17 -5.62 -2.06
CA ALA A 305 9.36 -4.50 -1.58
C ALA A 305 8.12 -5.00 -0.81
N MET A 306 7.48 -6.07 -1.27
CA MET A 306 6.36 -6.66 -0.52
C MET A 306 6.84 -7.28 0.79
N THR A 307 8.05 -7.83 0.82
CA THR A 307 8.67 -8.34 2.06
C THR A 307 8.85 -7.22 3.08
N LEU A 308 9.47 -6.10 2.71
CA LEU A 308 9.59 -4.94 3.61
C LEU A 308 8.22 -4.43 4.06
N TYR A 309 7.27 -4.39 3.12
CA TYR A 309 5.90 -3.94 3.39
C TYR A 309 5.14 -4.83 4.38
N LEU A 310 5.22 -6.15 4.26
CA LEU A 310 4.43 -7.05 5.10
C LEU A 310 5.05 -7.22 6.48
N TRP A 311 6.37 -7.35 6.57
CA TRP A 311 7.03 -7.76 7.81
C TRP A 311 7.35 -6.61 8.77
N HIS A 312 7.28 -5.34 8.33
CA HIS A 312 7.60 -4.23 9.23
C HIS A 312 6.63 -4.09 10.40
N MET A 313 5.32 -4.31 10.21
CA MET A 313 4.35 -4.21 11.30
C MET A 313 4.52 -5.32 12.37
N PRO A 314 4.66 -6.62 12.01
CA PRO A 314 4.99 -7.66 12.99
C PRO A 314 6.27 -7.39 13.77
N VAL A 315 7.34 -6.93 13.09
CA VAL A 315 8.61 -6.61 13.74
C VAL A 315 8.45 -5.44 14.69
N LEU A 316 7.74 -4.39 14.27
CA LEU A 316 7.45 -3.24 15.11
C LEU A 316 6.68 -3.68 16.36
N LEU A 317 5.61 -4.45 16.21
CA LEU A 317 4.83 -4.97 17.33
C LEU A 317 5.71 -5.79 18.30
N PHE A 318 6.50 -6.73 17.77
CA PHE A 318 7.38 -7.58 18.58
C PHE A 318 8.45 -6.76 19.32
N MET A 319 9.05 -5.77 18.64
CA MET A 319 10.03 -4.87 19.23
C MET A 319 9.43 -4.05 20.38
N HIS A 320 8.24 -3.49 20.18
CA HIS A 320 7.54 -2.73 21.22
C HIS A 320 7.23 -3.60 22.45
N LEU A 321 6.76 -4.83 22.25
CA LEU A 321 6.55 -5.80 23.33
C LEU A 321 7.85 -6.11 24.08
N LEU A 322 8.93 -6.42 23.35
CA LEU A 322 10.23 -6.76 23.95
C LEU A 322 10.78 -5.62 24.81
N PHE A 323 10.72 -4.39 24.31
CA PHE A 323 11.18 -3.21 25.03
C PHE A 323 10.36 -2.97 26.30
N ASP A 324 9.04 -3.11 26.22
CA ASP A 324 8.15 -2.94 27.35
C ASP A 324 8.43 -3.99 28.45
N TYR A 325 8.48 -5.28 28.10
CA TYR A 325 8.82 -6.35 29.04
C TYR A 325 10.24 -6.25 29.61
N SER A 326 11.18 -5.61 28.89
CA SER A 326 12.52 -5.33 29.41
C SER A 326 12.59 -4.12 30.36
N GLY A 327 11.46 -3.50 30.67
CA GLY A 327 11.38 -2.31 31.53
C GLY A 327 11.78 -1.01 30.84
N ASN A 328 11.83 -1.00 29.50
CA ASN A 328 12.19 0.17 28.69
C ASN A 328 11.04 0.57 27.73
N PRO A 329 9.82 0.82 28.22
CA PRO A 329 8.69 1.15 27.38
C PRO A 329 8.94 2.46 26.61
N ARG A 330 8.47 2.51 25.36
CA ARG A 330 8.59 3.70 24.53
C ARG A 330 7.32 4.52 24.58
N TYR A 331 7.30 5.44 25.54
CA TYR A 331 6.20 6.37 25.74
C TYR A 331 6.72 7.79 26.08
N PRO A 332 6.08 8.88 25.62
CA PRO A 332 6.60 10.24 25.80
C PRO A 332 6.84 10.65 27.27
N SER A 333 6.13 10.06 28.22
CA SER A 333 6.28 10.33 29.65
C SER A 333 7.51 9.67 30.30
N GLN A 334 8.28 8.86 29.56
CA GLN A 334 9.38 8.05 30.09
C GLN A 334 10.72 8.79 29.97
N GLN A 335 11.57 8.68 31.00
CA GLN A 335 12.85 9.41 31.07
C GLN A 335 13.82 9.08 29.93
N HIS A 336 13.83 7.82 29.47
CA HIS A 336 14.73 7.35 28.41
C HIS A 336 14.11 7.37 27.01
N PHE A 337 13.00 8.10 26.82
CA PHE A 337 12.23 8.09 25.58
C PHE A 337 13.08 8.32 24.31
N VAL A 338 13.98 9.31 24.31
CA VAL A 338 14.81 9.63 23.15
C VAL A 338 15.82 8.51 22.86
N THR A 339 16.52 8.03 23.89
CA THR A 339 17.51 6.94 23.76
C THR A 339 16.85 5.65 23.26
N VAL A 340 15.69 5.29 23.83
CA VAL A 340 14.89 4.14 23.40
C VAL A 340 14.41 4.32 21.95
N SER A 341 13.97 5.52 21.57
CA SER A 341 13.52 5.79 20.20
C SER A 341 14.65 5.62 19.17
N ILE A 342 15.86 6.12 19.47
CA ILE A 342 17.03 5.94 18.61
C ILE A 342 17.40 4.46 18.51
N ALA A 343 17.44 3.75 19.65
CA ALA A 343 17.73 2.32 19.69
C ALA A 343 16.71 1.52 18.85
N GLN A 344 15.42 1.81 18.99
CA GLN A 344 14.37 1.14 18.22
C GLN A 344 14.50 1.40 16.71
N VAL A 345 14.84 2.62 16.28
CA VAL A 345 15.07 2.91 14.84
C VAL A 345 16.25 2.10 14.29
N LEU A 346 17.36 2.01 15.04
CA LEU A 346 18.54 1.25 14.63
C LEU A 346 18.28 -0.25 14.59
N ILE A 347 17.61 -0.78 15.62
CA ILE A 347 17.23 -2.20 15.71
C ILE A 347 16.26 -2.54 14.58
N MET A 348 15.23 -1.72 14.37
CA MET A 348 14.25 -1.92 13.30
C MET A 348 14.93 -1.95 11.94
N THR A 349 15.83 -1.01 11.66
CA THR A 349 16.59 -0.98 10.40
C THR A 349 17.42 -2.25 10.22
N THR A 350 18.09 -2.71 11.27
CA THR A 350 18.94 -3.91 11.25
C THR A 350 18.12 -5.18 11.05
N VAL A 351 17.06 -5.37 11.85
CA VAL A 351 16.18 -6.54 11.77
C VAL A 351 15.49 -6.59 10.41
N MET A 352 14.99 -5.47 9.90
CA MET A 352 14.38 -5.42 8.57
C MET A 352 15.38 -5.73 7.46
N ALA A 353 16.65 -5.32 7.58
CA ALA A 353 17.69 -5.69 6.62
C ALA A 353 17.96 -7.21 6.64
N VAL A 354 18.01 -7.83 7.81
CA VAL A 354 18.19 -9.28 7.96
C VAL A 354 16.98 -10.03 7.38
N LEU A 355 15.76 -9.65 7.76
CA LEU A 355 14.54 -10.27 7.27
C LEU A 355 14.36 -10.07 5.76
N PHE A 356 14.75 -8.91 5.24
CA PHE A 356 14.76 -8.67 3.80
C PHE A 356 15.62 -9.72 3.09
N VAL A 357 16.85 -9.97 3.55
CA VAL A 357 17.71 -10.99 2.94
C VAL A 357 17.13 -12.39 3.10
N ALA A 358 16.62 -12.72 4.28
CA ALA A 358 16.09 -14.06 4.59
C ALA A 358 14.78 -14.39 3.87
N LEU A 359 13.88 -13.42 3.73
CA LEU A 359 12.51 -13.63 3.26
C LEU A 359 12.27 -13.17 1.82
N ARG A 360 13.20 -12.41 1.21
CA ARG A 360 13.17 -12.07 -0.23
C ARG A 360 12.97 -13.29 -1.15
N PRO A 361 13.49 -14.51 -0.86
CA PRO A 361 13.17 -15.70 -1.65
C PRO A 361 11.68 -16.02 -1.69
N LEU A 362 10.90 -15.74 -0.64
CA LEU A 362 9.44 -15.97 -0.62
C LEU A 362 8.69 -15.10 -1.65
N GLU A 363 9.23 -13.93 -1.97
CA GLU A 363 8.69 -13.02 -2.99
C GLU A 363 9.16 -13.39 -4.41
N ASN A 364 10.32 -14.02 -4.55
CA ASN A 364 10.95 -14.25 -5.86
C ASN A 364 10.83 -15.70 -6.36
N ASN A 365 10.73 -16.68 -5.47
CA ASN A 365 10.57 -18.08 -5.83
C ASN A 365 9.12 -18.37 -6.23
N PRO A 366 8.88 -19.07 -7.35
CA PRO A 366 7.53 -19.40 -7.78
C PRO A 366 6.86 -20.32 -6.76
N LEU A 367 5.59 -20.03 -6.47
CA LEU A 367 4.71 -20.89 -5.69
C LEU A 367 4.05 -21.93 -6.61
N PRO A 368 4.26 -23.24 -6.35
CA PRO A 368 3.59 -24.29 -7.12
C PRO A 368 2.06 -24.10 -7.13
N GLY A 369 1.42 -24.24 -8.29
CA GLY A 369 -0.03 -24.06 -8.43
C GLY A 369 -0.45 -22.61 -8.65
N TRP A 370 0.14 -21.66 -7.91
CA TRP A 370 -0.17 -20.23 -8.01
C TRP A 370 0.54 -19.54 -9.18
N ASP A 371 1.76 -19.95 -9.48
CA ASP A 371 2.62 -19.35 -10.51
C ASP A 371 2.62 -20.09 -11.87
N ASP A 372 1.85 -21.17 -12.02
CA ASP A 372 1.75 -21.90 -13.29
C ASP A 372 1.23 -20.99 -14.44
N PRO A 373 1.46 -21.36 -15.71
CA PRO A 373 1.06 -20.56 -16.87
C PRO A 373 -0.44 -20.23 -16.89
N ILE A 374 -0.75 -18.98 -17.23
CA ILE A 374 -2.13 -18.50 -17.41
C ILE A 374 -2.52 -18.68 -18.88
N THR A 375 -3.70 -19.22 -19.15
CA THR A 375 -4.20 -19.30 -20.53
C THR A 375 -4.83 -17.99 -21.01
N HIS A 376 -4.80 -17.79 -22.33
CA HIS A 376 -5.59 -16.77 -22.98
C HIS A 376 -7.08 -17.16 -22.89
N THR A 377 -7.75 -16.69 -21.84
CA THR A 377 -9.16 -16.94 -21.61
C THR A 377 -10.03 -16.14 -22.59
N GLY A 378 -11.11 -16.73 -23.12
CA GLY A 378 -12.11 -16.00 -23.89
C GLY A 378 -12.80 -14.90 -23.07
N GLY A 379 -13.46 -13.95 -23.73
CA GLY A 379 -13.95 -12.70 -23.11
C GLY A 379 -14.76 -12.88 -21.81
N ARG A 380 -15.71 -13.83 -21.77
CA ARG A 380 -16.52 -14.10 -20.55
C ARG A 380 -15.67 -14.64 -19.40
N ARG A 381 -14.75 -15.58 -19.67
CA ARG A 381 -13.85 -16.14 -18.66
C ARG A 381 -12.88 -15.07 -18.14
N SER A 382 -12.38 -14.21 -19.02
CA SER A 382 -11.55 -13.05 -18.65
C SER A 382 -12.27 -12.11 -17.68
N THR A 383 -13.52 -11.73 -17.97
CA THR A 383 -14.32 -10.87 -17.09
C THR A 383 -14.60 -11.55 -15.74
N ALA A 384 -14.88 -12.86 -15.73
CA ALA A 384 -15.07 -13.61 -14.49
C ALA A 384 -13.82 -13.61 -13.61
N VAL A 385 -12.63 -13.86 -14.20
CA VAL A 385 -11.35 -13.80 -13.48
C VAL A 385 -11.13 -12.41 -12.87
N GLY A 386 -11.33 -11.34 -13.65
CA GLY A 386 -11.15 -9.98 -13.13
C GLY A 386 -12.18 -9.62 -12.05
N GLY A 387 -13.43 -10.06 -12.18
CA GLY A 387 -14.46 -9.88 -11.17
C GLY A 387 -14.15 -10.60 -9.85
N LEU A 388 -13.61 -11.82 -9.91
CA LEU A 388 -13.16 -12.56 -8.73
C LEU A 388 -11.95 -11.89 -8.06
N LEU A 389 -11.03 -11.31 -8.83
CA LEU A 389 -9.91 -10.55 -8.27
C LEU A 389 -10.37 -9.24 -7.63
N MET A 390 -11.39 -8.58 -8.17
CA MET A 390 -12.04 -7.44 -7.51
C MET A 390 -12.71 -7.87 -6.21
N LEU A 391 -13.43 -8.99 -6.21
CA LEU A 391 -14.03 -9.56 -5.00
C LEU A 391 -12.96 -9.86 -3.94
N ALA A 392 -11.83 -10.45 -4.33
CA ALA A 392 -10.69 -10.66 -3.42
C ALA A 392 -10.15 -9.34 -2.85
N GLY A 393 -10.04 -8.29 -3.67
CA GLY A 393 -9.63 -6.95 -3.22
C GLY A 393 -10.60 -6.33 -2.22
N VAL A 394 -11.91 -6.39 -2.49
CA VAL A 394 -12.96 -5.91 -1.58
C VAL A 394 -12.98 -6.73 -0.29
N ALA A 395 -12.90 -8.06 -0.38
CA ALA A 395 -12.86 -8.94 0.78
C ALA A 395 -11.61 -8.68 1.64
N THR A 396 -10.46 -8.38 1.02
CA THR A 396 -9.26 -7.94 1.74
C THR A 396 -9.53 -6.65 2.53
N LEU A 397 -10.15 -5.64 1.90
CA LEU A 397 -10.51 -4.37 2.53
C LEU A 397 -11.58 -4.50 3.62
N ALA A 398 -12.45 -5.51 3.55
CA ALA A 398 -13.40 -5.80 4.61
C ALA A 398 -12.71 -6.53 5.78
N ALA A 399 -11.85 -7.51 5.48
CA ALA A 399 -11.15 -8.33 6.48
C ALA A 399 -10.31 -7.51 7.46
N ILE A 400 -9.61 -6.47 6.98
CA ILE A 400 -8.76 -5.62 7.83
C ILE A 400 -9.50 -4.93 8.98
N LYS A 401 -10.83 -4.76 8.90
CA LYS A 401 -11.60 -4.10 9.95
C LYS A 401 -11.63 -4.93 11.24
N TRP A 402 -11.62 -6.25 11.11
CA TRP A 402 -11.61 -7.19 12.23
C TRP A 402 -10.29 -7.93 12.40
N GLY A 403 -9.48 -8.04 11.35
CA GLY A 403 -8.26 -8.83 11.37
C GLY A 403 -8.53 -10.33 11.20
N LEU A 404 -7.72 -11.18 11.82
CA LEU A 404 -7.91 -12.65 11.83
C LEU A 404 -8.76 -13.11 13.02
N LYS A 405 -9.90 -12.47 13.22
CA LYS A 405 -10.92 -12.82 14.22
C LYS A 405 -12.32 -12.42 13.75
N ASP A 406 -13.36 -12.88 14.44
CA ASP A 406 -14.76 -12.54 14.20
C ASP A 406 -15.14 -12.68 12.71
N ASP A 407 -15.87 -11.69 12.16
CA ASP A 407 -16.24 -11.60 10.75
C ASP A 407 -15.03 -11.51 9.80
N GLY A 408 -13.86 -11.11 10.32
CA GLY A 408 -12.62 -11.05 9.55
C GLY A 408 -12.23 -12.40 8.95
N LEU A 409 -12.48 -13.50 9.66
CA LEU A 409 -12.24 -14.86 9.15
C LEU A 409 -13.13 -15.19 7.95
N ILE A 410 -14.37 -14.72 7.93
CA ILE A 410 -15.31 -14.90 6.83
C ILE A 410 -14.79 -14.16 5.58
N TYR A 411 -14.35 -12.92 5.75
CA TYR A 411 -13.80 -12.12 4.64
C TYR A 411 -12.46 -12.66 4.14
N VAL A 412 -11.59 -13.18 5.01
CA VAL A 412 -10.36 -13.88 4.59
C VAL A 412 -10.70 -15.16 3.82
N ALA A 413 -11.68 -15.95 4.26
CA ALA A 413 -12.13 -17.12 3.53
C ALA A 413 -12.71 -16.74 2.15
N ALA A 414 -13.52 -15.68 2.08
CA ALA A 414 -14.05 -15.17 0.82
C ALA A 414 -12.94 -14.67 -0.13
N MET A 415 -11.94 -13.98 0.40
CA MET A 415 -10.74 -13.55 -0.35
C MET A 415 -10.01 -14.77 -0.91
N VAL A 416 -9.68 -15.77 -0.08
CA VAL A 416 -8.97 -16.99 -0.52
C VAL A 416 -9.78 -17.76 -1.55
N ALA A 417 -11.09 -17.95 -1.33
CA ALA A 417 -11.98 -18.62 -2.27
C ALA A 417 -12.03 -17.91 -3.61
N ALA A 418 -12.11 -16.57 -3.62
CA ALA A 418 -12.09 -15.77 -4.83
C ALA A 418 -10.76 -15.88 -5.59
N LEU A 419 -9.62 -15.87 -4.89
CA LEU A 419 -8.30 -16.06 -5.50
C LEU A 419 -8.14 -17.46 -6.11
N VAL A 420 -8.57 -18.50 -5.39
CA VAL A 420 -8.53 -19.90 -5.88
C VAL A 420 -9.45 -20.07 -7.09
N ALA A 421 -10.65 -19.52 -7.06
CA ALA A 421 -11.58 -19.57 -8.19
C ALA A 421 -11.04 -18.80 -9.41
N ALA A 422 -10.47 -17.60 -9.21
CA ALA A 422 -9.83 -16.83 -10.27
C ALA A 422 -8.67 -17.61 -10.89
N ARG A 423 -7.87 -18.28 -10.06
CA ARG A 423 -6.75 -19.10 -10.49
C ARG A 423 -7.20 -20.33 -11.29
N ALA A 424 -8.21 -21.04 -10.81
CA ALA A 424 -8.77 -22.20 -11.49
C ALA A 424 -9.32 -21.83 -12.88
N LEU A 425 -10.01 -20.70 -13.00
CA LEU A 425 -10.54 -20.19 -14.28
C LEU A 425 -9.45 -19.68 -15.25
N ALA A 426 -8.30 -19.27 -14.71
CA ALA A 426 -7.15 -18.80 -15.48
C ALA A 426 -6.20 -19.93 -15.92
N SER A 427 -6.33 -21.12 -15.31
CA SER A 427 -5.46 -22.26 -15.57
C SER A 427 -5.75 -22.89 -16.94
N PRO A 428 -4.76 -23.58 -17.56
CA PRO A 428 -4.99 -24.32 -18.79
C PRO A 428 -5.98 -25.46 -18.59
N GLU A 429 -6.89 -25.65 -19.55
CA GLU A 429 -7.65 -26.90 -19.63
C GLU A 429 -6.62 -28.04 -19.78
N LYS A 430 -6.63 -28.99 -18.82
CA LYS A 430 -5.86 -30.22 -18.99
C LYS A 430 -6.28 -30.86 -20.32
N PRO A 431 -5.34 -31.27 -21.18
CA PRO A 431 -5.70 -32.01 -22.38
C PRO A 431 -6.52 -33.22 -21.96
N ARG A 432 -7.74 -33.34 -22.50
CA ARG A 432 -8.54 -34.55 -22.37
C ARG A 432 -7.70 -35.69 -22.93
N THR A 433 -7.24 -36.60 -22.09
CA THR A 433 -6.65 -37.87 -22.54
C THR A 433 -7.66 -38.51 -23.49
N PRO A 434 -7.33 -38.74 -24.77
CA PRO A 434 -8.20 -39.51 -25.63
C PRO A 434 -8.31 -40.90 -24.99
N HIS A 435 -9.54 -41.29 -24.63
CA HIS A 435 -9.85 -42.67 -24.32
C HIS A 435 -9.53 -43.47 -25.58
N LEU A 436 -8.41 -44.19 -25.56
CA LEU A 436 -8.17 -45.28 -26.51
C LEU A 436 -9.24 -46.32 -26.21
N VAL A 437 -10.19 -46.45 -27.14
CA VAL A 437 -11.20 -47.51 -27.19
C VAL A 437 -10.53 -48.82 -27.57
#